data_AF-A0AAU5RXF4-F1
#
_entry.id   AF-A0AAU5RXF4-F1
#
_cell.length_a   1.000
_cell.length_b   1.000
_cell.length_c   1.000
_cell.angle_alpha   90.00
_cell.angle_beta   90.00
_cell.angle_gamma   90.00
#
_symmetry.space_group_name_H-M   'P 1'
#
loop_
_entity.id
_entity.type
_entity.pdbx_description
1 polymer ?
#
loop_
_entity_poly.entity_id
_entity_poly.type
_entity_poly.pdbx_seq_one_letter_code
_entity_poly.pdbx_strand_id
1 'polypeptide(L)'
;MEDQPTKLHERTVDGHGADREHVLTTWIVSSREASMVWRDRQNIERCPASRANEGEGMEPCTECGAPMNPRSCEELFHALLALDHSRRAPWGPLHGVSVACFLLQHPSRLPTDDGAMAWALLRAYIDGGLDEANQLVGQARRGNSHCVKGRPSRVALDGALPHRDTPPSRFAVTIEDVAVDGTFPSAKFTERVGSWAAATVDAWSRGE
;
A
#
# COMPACT_ATOMS: atom_id res chain seq x y z
N MET A 1 -58.92 -2.44 -24.18
CA MET A 1 -58.95 -3.49 -23.15
C MET A 1 -58.13 -4.64 -23.71
N GLU A 2 -56.81 -4.54 -23.56
CA GLU A 2 -56.05 -5.21 -22.48
C GLU A 2 -55.84 -6.69 -22.88
N ASP A 3 -54.66 -7.30 -22.89
CA ASP A 3 -53.35 -6.96 -22.32
C ASP A 3 -52.28 -7.77 -23.09
N GLN A 4 -51.03 -7.34 -22.93
CA GLN A 4 -49.82 -7.80 -23.61
C GLN A 4 -49.19 -8.99 -22.79
N PRO A 5 -47.90 -9.36 -22.88
CA PRO A 5 -47.49 -10.63 -23.50
C PRO A 5 -46.57 -11.55 -22.65
N THR A 6 -46.19 -12.67 -23.28
CA THR A 6 -44.88 -13.39 -23.17
C THR A 6 -44.33 -13.84 -21.82
N LYS A 7 -44.22 -15.17 -21.71
CA LYS A 7 -43.43 -15.89 -20.72
C LYS A 7 -41.98 -15.39 -20.65
N LEU A 8 -41.57 -15.24 -19.40
CA LEU A 8 -40.25 -14.94 -18.85
C LEU A 8 -39.12 -15.70 -19.57
N HIS A 9 -38.14 -14.95 -20.07
CA HIS A 9 -36.81 -15.44 -20.41
C HIS A 9 -36.05 -15.71 -19.09
N GLU A 10 -35.55 -16.92 -18.91
CA GLU A 10 -34.39 -17.18 -18.07
C GLU A 10 -33.20 -16.40 -18.64
N ARG A 11 -32.61 -15.52 -17.83
CA ARG A 11 -31.25 -15.01 -18.01
C ARG A 11 -30.53 -15.01 -16.66
N THR A 12 -29.81 -16.09 -16.43
CA THR A 12 -28.59 -16.09 -15.62
C THR A 12 -27.54 -15.27 -16.38
N VAL A 13 -27.12 -14.13 -15.83
CA VAL A 13 -25.85 -13.49 -16.18
C VAL A 13 -25.26 -12.86 -14.92
N ASP A 14 -23.98 -13.13 -14.75
CA ASP A 14 -23.12 -12.97 -13.58
C ASP A 14 -23.06 -11.56 -12.98
N GLY A 15 -23.35 -11.47 -11.69
CA GLY A 15 -23.03 -10.33 -10.84
C GLY A 15 -21.81 -10.63 -9.97
N HIS A 16 -20.59 -10.48 -10.51
CA HIS A 16 -19.34 -10.57 -9.75
C HIS A 16 -18.37 -9.47 -10.18
N GLY A 17 -18.74 -8.19 -9.99
CA GLY A 17 -17.94 -7.07 -10.48
C GLY A 17 -17.87 -5.83 -9.59
N ALA A 18 -18.31 -5.86 -8.32
CA ALA A 18 -18.45 -4.64 -7.51
C ALA A 18 -17.74 -4.65 -6.14
N ASP A 19 -16.95 -5.68 -5.80
CA ASP A 19 -16.47 -5.86 -4.41
C ASP A 19 -14.98 -5.59 -4.18
N ARG A 20 -14.25 -5.03 -5.17
CA ARG A 20 -12.77 -5.09 -5.17
C ARG A 20 -12.04 -3.74 -5.12
N GLU A 21 -12.74 -2.62 -5.26
CA GLU A 21 -12.19 -1.27 -5.05
C GLU A 21 -12.17 -0.86 -3.56
N HIS A 22 -12.90 -1.59 -2.71
CA HIS A 22 -12.98 -1.30 -1.28
C HIS A 22 -11.70 -1.59 -0.51
N VAL A 23 -10.80 -2.40 -1.06
CA VAL A 23 -9.68 -2.97 -0.30
C VAL A 23 -8.65 -1.88 0.03
N LEU A 24 -8.04 -1.14 -0.89
CA LEU A 24 -7.01 -0.15 -0.53
C LEU A 24 -7.49 0.95 0.40
N THR A 25 -8.65 1.52 0.08
CA THR A 25 -9.20 2.58 0.90
C THR A 25 -9.37 2.00 2.29
N THR A 26 -9.93 0.80 2.45
CA THR A 26 -10.00 0.12 3.75
C THR A 26 -8.62 -0.17 4.38
N TRP A 27 -7.54 -0.41 3.63
CA TRP A 27 -6.20 -0.64 4.20
C TRP A 27 -5.55 0.65 4.74
N ILE A 28 -5.67 1.77 4.03
CA ILE A 28 -5.19 3.10 4.46
C ILE A 28 -6.15 3.73 5.50
N VAL A 29 -7.44 3.34 5.48
CA VAL A 29 -8.53 3.90 6.30
C VAL A 29 -8.84 3.08 7.55
N SER A 30 -8.66 1.76 7.54
CA SER A 30 -9.08 0.84 8.59
C SER A 30 -7.92 -0.07 9.01
N SER A 31 -7.11 0.41 9.96
CA SER A 31 -6.01 -0.34 10.57
C SER A 31 -6.43 -1.65 11.28
N ARG A 32 -7.73 -1.97 11.39
CA ARG A 32 -8.24 -3.17 12.07
C ARG A 32 -8.45 -4.38 11.15
N GLU A 33 -8.76 -4.20 9.87
CA GLU A 33 -9.10 -5.31 8.96
C GLU A 33 -7.90 -5.82 8.14
N ALA A 34 -6.88 -4.97 7.95
CA ALA A 34 -5.63 -5.32 7.27
C ALA A 34 -4.90 -6.53 7.90
N SER A 35 -4.98 -6.70 9.22
CA SER A 35 -4.36 -7.83 9.94
C SER A 35 -5.04 -9.19 9.71
N MET A 36 -6.29 -9.23 9.23
CA MET A 36 -7.03 -10.49 8.99
C MET A 36 -6.87 -10.98 7.56
N VAL A 37 -7.00 -10.10 6.56
CA VAL A 37 -6.88 -10.45 5.14
C VAL A 37 -5.44 -10.86 4.78
N TRP A 38 -4.44 -10.29 5.48
CA TRP A 38 -3.03 -10.67 5.29
C TRP A 38 -2.71 -12.06 5.85
N ARG A 39 -3.47 -12.53 6.85
CA ARG A 39 -3.29 -13.86 7.47
C ARG A 39 -3.80 -14.98 6.56
N ASP A 40 -4.80 -14.70 5.73
CA ASP A 40 -5.43 -15.69 4.84
C ASP A 40 -4.59 -16.01 3.59
N ARG A 41 -3.73 -15.06 3.15
CA ARG A 41 -2.82 -15.27 2.02
C ARG A 41 -1.48 -15.94 2.40
N GLN A 42 -1.16 -15.99 3.70
CA GLN A 42 0.03 -16.66 4.25
C GLN A 42 -0.09 -18.18 4.38
N ASN A 43 -1.28 -18.77 4.20
CA ASN A 43 -1.47 -20.19 4.48
C ASN A 43 -1.08 -21.13 3.31
N ILE A 44 -0.58 -20.59 2.20
CA ILE A 44 -0.18 -21.39 1.03
C ILE A 44 1.33 -21.68 0.99
N GLU A 45 2.18 -20.95 1.74
CA GLU A 45 3.65 -21.15 1.67
C GLU A 45 4.34 -21.16 3.04
N ARG A 46 3.87 -21.99 3.98
CA ARG A 46 4.69 -22.42 5.11
C ARG A 46 5.78 -23.39 4.63
N CYS A 47 6.94 -22.87 4.25
CA CYS A 47 8.19 -23.66 4.27
C CYS A 47 8.82 -23.61 5.68
N PRO A 48 9.29 -24.74 6.22
CA PRO A 48 9.76 -24.82 7.59
C PRO A 48 11.12 -24.14 7.77
N ALA A 49 11.22 -23.31 8.81
CA ALA A 49 12.48 -22.84 9.33
C ALA A 49 13.31 -24.02 9.87
N SER A 50 14.51 -24.25 9.32
CA SER A 50 15.77 -24.41 10.07
C SER A 50 16.88 -25.04 9.23
N ARG A 51 17.95 -24.28 9.00
CA ARG A 51 19.27 -24.49 9.62
C ARG A 51 20.22 -23.38 9.19
N ALA A 52 20.96 -22.87 10.17
CA ALA A 52 22.00 -21.86 10.00
C ALA A 52 23.06 -22.32 8.99
N ASN A 53 23.37 -21.45 8.04
CA ASN A 53 24.68 -21.37 7.40
C ASN A 53 25.10 -19.90 7.42
N GLU A 54 26.21 -19.65 8.09
CA GLU A 54 26.86 -18.36 8.20
C GLU A 54 27.59 -18.09 6.86
N GLY A 55 27.26 -16.98 6.17
CA GLY A 55 28.18 -16.35 5.22
C GLY A 55 28.00 -16.57 3.71
N GLU A 56 26.78 -16.69 3.18
CA GLU A 56 26.52 -16.45 1.74
C GLU A 56 25.62 -15.22 1.58
N GLY A 57 26.11 -14.23 0.83
CA GLY A 57 25.47 -12.93 0.65
C GLY A 57 24.04 -13.11 0.15
N MET A 58 23.08 -12.76 1.00
CA MET A 58 21.70 -12.74 0.55
C MET A 58 21.59 -11.60 -0.46
N GLU A 59 21.28 -11.97 -1.71
CA GLU A 59 21.05 -11.03 -2.80
C GLU A 59 20.08 -9.93 -2.34
N PRO A 60 20.23 -8.69 -2.84
CA PRO A 60 19.29 -7.63 -2.52
C PRO A 60 17.88 -8.01 -3.00
N CYS A 61 16.86 -7.42 -2.37
CA CYS A 61 15.47 -7.56 -2.78
C CYS A 61 15.33 -7.19 -4.26
N THR A 62 14.76 -8.09 -5.06
CA THR A 62 14.61 -7.89 -6.51
C THR A 62 13.60 -6.80 -6.88
N GLU A 63 12.71 -6.44 -5.95
CA GLU A 63 11.67 -5.43 -6.16
C GLU A 63 12.14 -4.01 -5.78
N CYS A 64 12.86 -3.83 -4.67
CA CYS A 64 13.25 -2.50 -4.21
C CYS A 64 14.77 -2.26 -4.16
N GLY A 65 15.57 -3.31 -4.27
CA GLY A 65 17.03 -3.25 -4.19
C GLY A 65 17.60 -3.21 -2.77
N ALA A 66 16.77 -3.25 -1.73
CA ALA A 66 17.22 -3.24 -0.34
C ALA A 66 18.02 -4.50 0.02
N PRO A 67 19.04 -4.41 0.90
CA PRO A 67 19.71 -5.61 1.40
C PRO A 67 18.73 -6.47 2.22
N MET A 68 18.86 -7.80 2.12
CA MET A 68 17.98 -8.76 2.81
C MET A 68 18.63 -9.40 4.06
N ASN A 69 19.69 -8.78 4.60
CA ASN A 69 20.39 -9.23 5.80
C ASN A 69 20.59 -8.05 6.76
N PRO A 70 20.26 -8.18 8.06
CA PRO A 70 19.80 -9.39 8.75
C PRO A 70 18.29 -9.67 8.65
N ARG A 71 17.51 -8.75 8.08
CA ARG A 71 16.05 -8.88 7.95
C ARG A 71 15.62 -8.61 6.52
N SER A 72 14.63 -9.36 6.07
CA SER A 72 13.93 -9.11 4.83
C SER A 72 13.08 -7.83 4.91
N CYS A 73 12.72 -7.28 3.74
CA CYS A 73 11.80 -6.15 3.64
C CYS A 73 10.45 -6.43 4.32
N GLU A 74 9.99 -7.66 4.26
CA GLU A 74 8.72 -8.10 4.86
C GLU A 74 8.78 -8.12 6.39
N GLU A 75 9.86 -8.65 6.97
CA GLU A 75 10.06 -8.62 8.42
C GLU A 75 10.16 -7.19 8.96
N LEU A 76 10.87 -6.32 8.24
CA LEU A 76 10.95 -4.90 8.57
C LEU A 76 9.57 -4.23 8.48
N PHE A 77 8.80 -4.55 7.45
CA PHE A 77 7.46 -4.00 7.27
C PHE A 77 6.51 -4.43 8.39
N HIS A 78 6.55 -5.68 8.83
CA HIS A 78 5.77 -6.13 9.99
C HIS A 78 6.16 -5.44 11.28
N ALA A 79 7.46 -5.27 11.52
CA ALA A 79 7.94 -4.55 12.69
C ALA A 79 7.45 -3.10 12.68
N LEU A 80 7.46 -2.43 11.52
CA LEU A 80 6.91 -1.09 11.35
C LEU A 80 5.39 -1.05 11.59
N LEU A 81 4.64 -1.98 11.00
CA LEU A 81 3.18 -2.06 11.19
C LEU A 81 2.82 -2.26 12.67
N ALA A 82 3.58 -3.06 13.42
CA ALA A 82 3.37 -3.22 14.86
C ALA A 82 3.54 -1.89 15.63
N LEU A 83 4.51 -1.06 15.23
CA LEU A 83 4.71 0.27 15.82
C LEU A 83 3.60 1.25 15.43
N ASP A 84 3.18 1.24 14.16
CA ASP A 84 2.07 2.06 13.67
C ASP A 84 0.76 1.76 14.41
N HIS A 85 0.53 0.48 14.75
CA HIS A 85 -0.64 0.04 15.52
C HIS A 85 -0.70 0.63 16.93
N SER A 86 0.43 1.09 17.49
CA SER A 86 0.43 1.82 18.75
C SER A 86 -0.31 3.17 18.65
N ARG A 87 -0.48 3.70 17.44
CA ARG A 87 -1.05 5.02 17.13
C ARG A 87 -0.35 6.19 17.85
N ARG A 88 0.86 5.98 18.34
CA ARG A 88 1.66 7.02 19.00
C ARG A 88 2.56 7.70 17.98
N ALA A 89 2.84 8.98 18.22
CA ALA A 89 3.89 9.67 17.50
C ALA A 89 5.27 9.02 17.77
N PRO A 90 6.16 8.97 16.77
CA PRO A 90 5.97 9.48 15.40
C PRO A 90 5.34 8.47 14.42
N TRP A 91 5.23 7.18 14.78
CA TRP A 91 4.84 6.09 13.86
C TRP A 91 3.38 6.19 13.38
N GLY A 92 2.43 6.23 14.31
CA GLY A 92 1.00 6.16 14.01
C GLY A 92 0.51 7.18 12.96
N PRO A 93 0.85 8.47 13.10
CA PRO A 93 0.44 9.49 12.12
C PRO A 93 0.96 9.22 10.70
N LEU A 94 2.11 8.55 10.54
CA LEU A 94 2.75 8.31 9.24
C LEU A 94 2.37 6.96 8.61
N HIS A 95 1.49 6.18 9.25
CA HIS A 95 1.10 4.85 8.80
C HIS A 95 0.75 4.77 7.30
N GLY A 96 -0.13 5.66 6.83
CA GLY A 96 -0.55 5.66 5.42
C GLY A 96 0.61 5.93 4.46
N VAL A 97 1.51 6.85 4.82
CA VAL A 97 2.69 7.20 4.01
C VAL A 97 3.66 6.02 3.96
N SER A 98 3.97 5.41 5.12
CA SER A 98 4.84 4.23 5.20
C SER A 98 4.32 3.05 4.37
N VAL A 99 3.01 2.77 4.44
CA VAL A 99 2.36 1.72 3.64
C VAL A 99 2.45 2.04 2.15
N ALA A 100 2.17 3.29 1.76
CA ALA A 100 2.23 3.69 0.36
C ALA A 100 3.65 3.57 -0.22
N CYS A 101 4.69 3.98 0.52
CA CYS A 101 6.08 3.76 0.12
C CYS A 101 6.38 2.28 -0.09
N PHE A 102 6.02 1.43 0.88
CA PHE A 102 6.30 0.00 0.80
C PHE A 102 5.61 -0.65 -0.42
N LEU A 103 4.34 -0.36 -0.64
CA LEU A 103 3.58 -0.93 -1.77
C LEU A 103 4.14 -0.50 -3.13
N LEU A 104 4.50 0.77 -3.29
CA LEU A 104 5.06 1.29 -4.53
C LEU A 104 6.49 0.81 -4.80
N GLN A 105 7.23 0.39 -3.76
CA GLN A 105 8.52 -0.27 -3.92
C GLN A 105 8.42 -1.79 -4.10
N HIS A 106 7.25 -2.37 -3.89
CA HIS A 106 6.99 -3.81 -4.03
C HIS A 106 5.75 -4.06 -4.88
N PRO A 107 5.84 -3.86 -6.21
CA PRO A 107 4.69 -3.94 -7.13
C PRO A 107 3.95 -5.28 -7.10
N SER A 108 4.61 -6.39 -6.74
CA SER A 108 3.95 -7.69 -6.58
C SER A 108 2.86 -7.69 -5.49
N ARG A 109 2.96 -6.73 -4.57
CA ARG A 109 2.02 -6.50 -3.47
C ARG A 109 1.00 -5.41 -3.78
N LEU A 110 1.07 -4.80 -4.96
CA LEU A 110 0.10 -3.78 -5.34
C LEU A 110 -1.31 -4.40 -5.45
N PRO A 111 -2.30 -3.72 -4.87
CA PRO A 111 -3.69 -4.07 -4.98
C PRO A 111 -4.28 -3.66 -6.34
N THR A 112 -5.54 -4.03 -6.60
CA THR A 112 -6.20 -3.94 -7.92
C THR A 112 -6.36 -2.53 -8.50
N ASP A 113 -6.08 -1.46 -7.74
CA ASP A 113 -6.10 -0.09 -8.26
C ASP A 113 -4.75 0.33 -8.89
N ASP A 114 -3.87 -0.65 -9.10
CA ASP A 114 -2.51 -0.49 -9.62
C ASP A 114 -1.68 0.56 -8.84
N GLY A 115 -2.00 0.81 -7.57
CA GLY A 115 -1.28 1.75 -6.71
C GLY A 115 -1.69 3.21 -6.86
N ALA A 116 -2.78 3.53 -7.56
CA ALA A 116 -3.23 4.91 -7.76
C ALA A 116 -3.45 5.66 -6.42
N MET A 117 -4.11 5.04 -5.43
CA MET A 117 -4.28 5.69 -4.12
C MET A 117 -2.95 5.85 -3.37
N ALA A 118 -2.07 4.85 -3.44
CA ALA A 118 -0.75 4.94 -2.82
C ALA A 118 0.06 6.10 -3.43
N TRP A 119 0.01 6.25 -4.75
CA TRP A 119 0.63 7.36 -5.47
C TRP A 119 0.07 8.73 -5.06
N ALA A 120 -1.26 8.87 -5.11
CA ALA A 120 -1.93 10.11 -4.71
C ALA A 120 -1.59 10.52 -3.26
N LEU A 121 -1.50 9.53 -2.36
CA LEU A 121 -1.12 9.77 -0.97
C LEU A 121 0.31 10.25 -0.82
N LEU A 122 1.27 9.63 -1.50
CA LEU A 122 2.67 10.11 -1.49
C LEU A 122 2.79 11.50 -2.10
N ARG A 123 2.06 11.78 -3.18
CA ARG A 123 2.07 13.11 -3.81
C ARG A 123 1.52 14.18 -2.86
N ALA A 124 0.38 13.92 -2.22
CA ALA A 124 -0.19 14.82 -1.22
C ALA A 124 0.79 15.07 -0.05
N TYR A 125 1.47 14.00 0.42
CA TYR A 125 2.46 14.11 1.47
C TYR A 125 3.70 14.93 1.06
N ILE A 126 4.20 14.77 -0.16
CA ILE A 126 5.35 15.54 -0.65
C ILE A 126 4.98 17.01 -0.89
N ASP A 127 3.81 17.28 -1.45
CA ASP A 127 3.41 18.64 -1.85
C ASP A 127 2.91 19.48 -0.65
N GLY A 128 2.27 18.86 0.34
CA GLY A 128 1.65 19.58 1.47
C GLY A 128 1.83 18.92 2.84
N GLY A 129 2.71 17.93 2.95
CA GLY A 129 3.01 17.27 4.21
C GLY A 129 1.87 16.41 4.74
N LEU A 130 1.93 16.15 6.05
CA LEU A 130 1.03 15.22 6.70
C LEU A 130 -0.44 15.71 6.73
N ASP A 131 -0.67 17.01 6.69
CA ASP A 131 -2.01 17.57 6.71
C ASP A 131 -2.77 17.28 5.41
N GLU A 132 -2.14 17.49 4.25
CA GLU A 132 -2.75 17.15 2.96
C GLU A 132 -2.95 15.64 2.80
N ALA A 133 -1.98 14.83 3.24
CA ALA A 133 -2.13 13.38 3.27
C ALA A 133 -3.34 12.95 4.15
N ASN A 134 -3.50 13.54 5.33
CA ASN A 134 -4.62 13.25 6.23
C ASN A 134 -5.97 13.72 5.66
N GLN A 135 -6.00 14.87 4.97
CA GLN A 135 -7.19 15.34 4.27
C GLN A 135 -7.63 14.35 3.20
N LEU A 136 -6.68 13.87 2.38
CA LEU A 136 -6.92 12.87 1.34
C LEU A 136 -7.50 11.58 1.93
N VAL A 137 -6.85 11.02 2.95
CA VAL A 137 -7.32 9.83 3.65
C VAL A 137 -8.71 10.07 4.22
N GLY A 138 -8.93 11.21 4.89
CA GLY A 138 -10.21 11.61 5.46
C GLY A 138 -11.34 11.71 4.42
N GLN A 139 -11.07 12.25 3.24
CA GLN A 139 -12.02 12.30 2.12
C GLN A 139 -12.36 10.89 1.64
N ALA A 140 -11.36 10.01 1.50
CA ALA A 140 -11.58 8.62 1.12
C ALA A 140 -12.43 7.88 2.17
N ARG A 141 -12.21 8.10 3.48
CA ARG A 141 -13.07 7.55 4.55
C ARG A 141 -14.53 7.97 4.41
N ARG A 142 -14.76 9.26 4.16
CA ARG A 142 -16.11 9.81 3.99
C ARG A 142 -16.77 9.28 2.73
N GLY A 143 -16.03 9.17 1.63
CA GLY A 143 -16.49 8.56 0.38
C GLY A 143 -16.99 7.13 0.58
N ASN A 144 -16.23 6.30 1.30
CA ASN A 144 -16.64 4.94 1.65
C ASN A 144 -17.88 4.89 2.55
N SER A 145 -18.02 5.86 3.45
CA SER A 145 -19.18 5.93 4.37
C SER A 145 -20.47 6.37 3.67
N HIS A 146 -20.39 7.02 2.50
CA HIS A 146 -21.54 7.52 1.75
C HIS A 146 -21.85 6.73 0.47
N CYS A 147 -20.93 5.91 -0.05
CA CYS A 147 -21.15 5.09 -1.24
C CYS A 147 -21.72 3.71 -0.92
N VAL A 148 -23.03 3.68 -0.62
CA VAL A 148 -23.91 2.58 -1.06
C VAL A 148 -24.56 2.90 -2.42
N LYS A 149 -24.46 4.14 -2.93
CA LYS A 149 -24.96 4.51 -4.28
C LYS A 149 -24.12 5.60 -4.98
N GLY A 150 -23.17 5.16 -5.80
CA GLY A 150 -22.82 5.75 -7.10
C GLY A 150 -22.24 7.17 -7.16
N ARG A 151 -20.90 7.29 -7.04
CA ARG A 151 -20.02 8.06 -7.96
C ARG A 151 -18.55 7.83 -7.53
N PRO A 152 -17.60 7.58 -8.45
CA PRO A 152 -16.19 7.51 -8.06
C PRO A 152 -15.72 8.85 -7.48
N SER A 153 -14.95 8.79 -6.39
CA SER A 153 -14.40 9.95 -5.69
C SER A 153 -13.49 10.76 -6.64
N ARG A 154 -13.62 12.10 -6.63
CA ARG A 154 -12.81 13.03 -7.44
C ARG A 154 -11.29 12.85 -7.25
N VAL A 155 -10.87 12.28 -6.13
CA VAL A 155 -9.48 11.94 -5.80
C VAL A 155 -8.86 10.97 -6.83
N ALA A 156 -9.67 10.14 -7.47
CA ALA A 156 -9.17 9.14 -8.42
C ALA A 156 -8.77 9.72 -9.79
N LEU A 157 -9.16 10.96 -10.13
CA LEU A 157 -9.06 11.43 -11.52
C LEU A 157 -7.71 12.08 -11.89
N ASP A 158 -6.98 12.66 -10.94
CA ASP A 158 -5.71 13.38 -11.19
C ASP A 158 -4.47 12.68 -10.59
N GLY A 159 -4.65 11.49 -10.00
CA GLY A 159 -3.62 10.77 -9.21
C GLY A 159 -3.19 9.43 -9.77
N ALA A 160 -3.34 9.19 -11.08
CA ALA A 160 -2.91 7.92 -11.68
C ALA A 160 -1.40 7.73 -11.49
N LEU A 161 -0.99 6.54 -11.07
CA LEU A 161 0.41 6.16 -11.03
C LEU A 161 1.00 6.26 -12.46
N PRO A 162 2.20 6.85 -12.66
CA PRO A 162 2.80 6.93 -13.98
C PRO A 162 2.91 5.55 -14.62
N HIS A 163 2.37 5.41 -15.83
CA HIS A 163 2.44 4.14 -16.55
C HIS A 163 3.88 3.85 -16.97
N ARG A 164 4.34 2.62 -16.72
CA ARG A 164 5.65 2.13 -17.11
C ARG A 164 5.55 0.67 -17.55
N ASP A 165 6.27 0.31 -18.60
CA ASP A 165 6.38 -1.10 -19.03
C ASP A 165 7.05 -1.97 -17.97
N THR A 166 7.94 -1.39 -17.17
CA THR A 166 8.60 -2.07 -16.05
C THR A 166 8.66 -1.13 -14.84
N PRO A 167 8.12 -1.55 -13.68
CA PRO A 167 8.26 -0.79 -12.44
C PRO A 167 9.72 -0.57 -12.04
N PRO A 168 10.06 0.52 -11.34
CA PRO A 168 11.40 0.70 -10.78
C PRO A 168 11.74 -0.43 -9.83
N SER A 169 12.96 -0.98 -9.96
CA SER A 169 13.45 -2.07 -9.11
C SER A 169 14.55 -1.65 -8.12
N ARG A 170 14.95 -0.38 -8.15
CA ARG A 170 16.00 0.19 -7.30
C ARG A 170 15.58 1.58 -6.84
N PHE A 171 15.66 1.80 -5.54
CA PHE A 171 15.32 3.06 -4.90
C PHE A 171 16.50 3.58 -4.09
N ALA A 172 16.67 4.90 -4.05
CA ALA A 172 17.75 5.53 -3.29
C ALA A 172 17.55 5.42 -1.76
N VAL A 173 16.30 5.24 -1.33
CA VAL A 173 15.91 5.03 0.07
C VAL A 173 14.87 3.91 0.09
N THR A 174 15.06 2.97 0.99
CA THR A 174 14.21 1.78 1.17
C THR A 174 13.75 1.68 2.63
N ILE A 175 12.97 0.65 2.94
CA ILE A 175 12.53 0.39 4.33
C ILE A 175 13.72 0.11 5.28
N GLU A 176 14.84 -0.37 4.76
CA GLU A 176 16.04 -0.64 5.56
C GLU A 176 16.63 0.66 6.12
N ASP A 177 16.75 1.69 5.30
CA ASP A 177 17.22 3.03 5.71
C ASP A 177 16.32 3.66 6.79
N VAL A 178 15.02 3.40 6.72
CA VAL A 178 14.05 3.86 7.73
C VAL A 178 14.17 3.05 9.02
N ALA A 179 14.46 1.75 8.91
CA ALA A 179 14.58 0.86 10.05
C ALA A 179 15.88 1.04 10.84
N VAL A 180 16.97 1.49 10.17
CA VAL A 180 18.35 1.63 10.67
C VAL A 180 18.99 0.33 11.13
N ASP A 181 18.42 -0.33 12.13
CA ASP A 181 18.86 -1.61 12.68
C ASP A 181 17.67 -2.56 12.91
N GLY A 182 16.53 -2.25 12.29
CA GLY A 182 15.28 -2.97 12.48
C GLY A 182 14.44 -2.48 13.65
N THR A 183 14.85 -1.40 14.35
CA THR A 183 14.12 -0.87 15.51
C THR A 183 13.21 0.32 15.21
N PHE A 184 13.36 0.95 14.04
CA PHE A 184 12.60 2.15 13.65
C PHE A 184 12.63 3.23 14.74
N PRO A 185 13.81 3.73 15.13
CA PRO A 185 13.94 4.63 16.27
C PRO A 185 13.09 5.88 16.07
N SER A 186 12.43 6.37 17.11
CA SER A 186 11.53 7.54 16.99
C SER A 186 12.28 8.80 16.56
N ALA A 187 13.53 8.95 16.99
CA ALA A 187 14.39 10.06 16.59
C ALA A 187 14.54 10.08 15.06
N LYS A 188 14.22 11.21 14.42
CA LYS A 188 14.28 11.37 12.96
C LYS A 188 13.44 10.36 12.15
N PHE A 189 12.48 9.70 12.76
CA PHE A 189 11.61 8.76 12.04
C PHE A 189 10.86 9.49 10.92
N THR A 190 10.26 10.65 11.23
CA THR A 190 9.56 11.49 10.26
C THR A 190 10.46 11.93 9.10
N GLU A 191 11.70 12.32 9.37
CA GLU A 191 12.68 12.73 8.35
C GLU A 191 13.04 11.56 7.41
N ARG A 192 13.19 10.36 7.96
CA ARG A 192 13.48 9.15 7.19
C ARG A 192 12.30 8.70 6.34
N VAL A 193 11.08 8.73 6.88
CA VAL A 193 9.86 8.51 6.09
C VAL A 193 9.71 9.56 4.99
N GLY A 194 10.05 10.83 5.28
CA GLY A 194 10.12 11.90 4.30
C GLY A 194 11.07 11.58 3.14
N SER A 195 12.28 11.14 3.47
CA SER A 195 13.30 10.75 2.49
C SER A 195 12.87 9.52 1.69
N TRP A 196 12.21 8.56 2.32
CA TRP A 196 11.67 7.35 1.69
C TRP A 196 10.55 7.67 0.69
N ALA A 197 9.62 8.54 1.09
CA ALA A 197 8.55 9.01 0.20
C ALA A 197 9.13 9.77 -1.01
N ALA A 198 10.09 10.67 -0.78
CA ALA A 198 10.72 11.45 -1.85
C ALA A 198 11.46 10.54 -2.85
N ALA A 199 12.26 9.58 -2.37
CA ALA A 199 12.97 8.63 -3.22
C ALA A 199 12.01 7.73 -4.02
N THR A 200 10.88 7.35 -3.42
CA THR A 200 9.85 6.56 -4.10
C THR A 200 9.20 7.37 -5.22
N VAL A 201 8.76 8.59 -4.95
CA VAL A 201 8.17 9.48 -5.97
C VAL A 201 9.18 9.75 -7.09
N ASP A 202 10.42 10.08 -6.75
CA ASP A 202 11.49 10.35 -7.70
C ASP A 202 11.75 9.16 -8.64
N ALA A 203 11.87 7.94 -8.10
CA ALA A 203 12.11 6.75 -8.91
C ALA A 203 10.96 6.48 -9.91
N TRP A 204 9.71 6.67 -9.49
CA TRP A 204 8.53 6.51 -10.34
C TRP A 204 8.39 7.62 -11.38
N SER A 205 8.80 8.86 -11.07
CA SER A 205 8.76 10.01 -11.99
C SER A 205 9.85 10.00 -13.07
N ARG A 206 11.00 9.33 -12.87
CA ARG A 206 12.12 9.27 -13.86
C ARG A 206 11.87 8.34 -15.06
N GLY A 207 10.62 8.00 -15.35
CA GLY A 207 10.23 6.99 -16.34
C GLY A 207 9.77 7.51 -17.70
N GLU A 208 10.00 8.79 -18.00
CA GLU A 208 9.70 9.41 -19.31
C GLU A 208 10.89 9.34 -20.29
#